data_AF-A0A2K4Y2Y0-F1
#
_entry.id   AF-A0A2K4Y2Y0-F1
#
_cell.length_a   1.000
_cell.length_b   1.000
_cell.length_c   1.000
_cell.angle_alpha   90.00
_cell.angle_beta   90.00
_cell.angle_gamma   90.00
#
_symmetry.space_group_name_H-M   'P 1'
#
loop_
_entity.id
_entity.type
_entity.pdbx_description
1 polymer ?
#
loop_
_entity_poly.entity_id
_entity_poly.type
_entity_poly.pdbx_seq_one_letter_code
_entity_poly.pdbx_strand_id
1 'polypeptide(L)' 'MKAQDEYTEEDRLYGAWLALRGQINKIDYGQSVEDYAGQRRDLYCQMEELESKYRLITGESIKKG' A
#
# COMPACT_ATOMS: atom_id res chain seq x y z
N MET A 1 -3.64 18.35 -11.74
CA MET A 1 -3.63 17.58 -10.47
C MET A 1 -5.00 17.77 -9.85
N LYS A 2 -5.72 16.69 -9.55
CA LYS A 2 -7.01 16.78 -8.85
C LYS A 2 -6.78 17.33 -7.44
N ALA A 3 -7.70 18.13 -6.91
CA ALA A 3 -7.63 18.58 -5.52
C ALA A 3 -7.62 17.37 -4.58
N GLN A 4 -6.95 17.48 -3.42
CA GLN A 4 -6.82 16.36 -2.46
C GLN A 4 -8.20 15.88 -1.94
N ASP A 5 -9.19 16.76 -2.05
CA ASP A 5 -10.59 16.60 -1.67
C ASP A 5 -11.38 15.77 -2.69
N GLU A 6 -10.85 15.56 -3.90
CA GLU A 6 -11.52 14.84 -4.99
C GLU A 6 -11.23 13.33 -4.99
N TYR A 7 -10.27 12.86 -4.18
CA TYR A 7 -9.99 11.43 -4.06
C TYR A 7 -11.01 10.77 -3.16
N THR A 8 -11.63 9.72 -3.68
CA THR A 8 -12.48 8.83 -2.88
C THR A 8 -11.63 8.11 -1.84
N GLU A 9 -12.28 7.55 -0.82
CA GLU A 9 -11.57 6.73 0.16
C GLU A 9 -10.91 5.51 -0.50
N GLU A 10 -11.55 4.97 -1.54
CA GLU A 10 -11.01 3.93 -2.41
C GLU A 10 -9.67 4.34 -3.03
N ASP A 11 -9.62 5.51 -3.68
CA ASP A 11 -8.41 6.03 -4.33
C ASP A 11 -7.27 6.20 -3.31
N ARG A 12 -7.60 6.67 -2.10
CA ARG A 12 -6.61 6.88 -1.03
C ARG A 12 -6.04 5.56 -0.53
N LEU A 13 -6.89 4.57 -0.29
CA LEU A 13 -6.45 3.23 0.16
C LEU A 13 -5.61 2.55 -0.92
N TYR A 14 -6.04 2.62 -2.18
CA TYR A 14 -5.28 2.07 -3.30
C TYR A 14 -3.93 2.76 -3.48
N GLY A 15 -3.90 4.11 -3.44
CA GLY A 15 -2.67 4.89 -3.53
C GLY A 15 -1.68 4.60 -2.39
N ALA A 16 -2.18 4.49 -1.15
CA ALA A 16 -1.36 4.11 0.00
C ALA A 16 -0.77 2.71 -0.16
N TRP A 17 -1.58 1.74 -0.62
CA TRP A 17 -1.13 0.38 -0.88
C TRP A 17 -0.04 0.32 -1.95
N LEU A 18 -0.18 1.08 -3.05
CA LEU A 18 0.84 1.20 -4.09
C LEU A 18 2.15 1.81 -3.57
N ALA A 19 2.05 2.83 -2.72
CA ALA A 19 3.23 3.45 -2.12
C ALA A 19 4.02 2.45 -1.26
N LEU A 20 3.33 1.65 -0.43
CA LEU A 20 3.95 0.61 0.37
C LEU A 20 4.57 -0.49 -0.51
N ARG A 21 3.86 -0.95 -1.55
CA ARG A 21 4.40 -1.92 -2.52
C ARG A 21 5.68 -1.41 -3.17
N GLY A 22 5.71 -0.12 -3.51
CA GLY A 22 6.91 0.54 -4.05
C GLY A 22 8.08 0.54 -3.07
N GLN A 23 7.84 0.79 -1.79
CA GLN A 23 8.87 0.74 -0.75
C GLN A 23 9.42 -0.69 -0.58
N ILE A 24 8.54 -1.68 -0.50
CA ILE A 24 8.94 -3.09 -0.41
C ILE A 24 9.77 -3.51 -1.62
N ASN A 25 9.33 -3.17 -2.83
CA ASN A 25 10.09 -3.49 -4.05
C ASN A 25 11.50 -2.89 -4.00
N LYS A 26 11.66 -1.65 -3.53
CA LYS A 26 12.99 -1.04 -3.40
C LYS A 26 13.88 -1.83 -2.45
N ILE A 27 13.33 -2.33 -1.35
CA ILE A 27 14.06 -3.18 -0.40
C ILE A 27 14.40 -4.54 -1.04
N ASP A 28 13.44 -5.20 -1.68
CA ASP A 28 13.60 -6.53 -2.30
C ASP A 28 14.62 -6.54 -3.43
N TYR A 29 14.66 -5.48 -4.25
CA TYR A 29 15.62 -5.34 -5.35
C TYR A 29 16.93 -4.65 -4.94
N GLY A 30 17.17 -4.46 -3.64
CA GLY A 30 18.41 -3.88 -3.12
C GLY A 30 18.64 -2.41 -3.49
N GLN A 31 17.58 -1.69 -3.91
CA GLN A 31 17.61 -0.25 -4.17
C GLN A 31 17.49 0.58 -2.88
N SER A 32 17.04 -0.04 -1.80
CA SER A 32 17.00 0.50 -0.44
C SER A 32 17.39 -0.58 0.55
N VAL A 33 17.87 -0.17 1.72
CA VAL A 33 18.01 -1.04 2.88
C VAL A 33 16.82 -0.85 3.82
N GLU A 34 16.65 -1.78 4.75
CA GLU A 34 15.70 -1.59 5.84
C GLU A 34 16.26 -0.57 6.84
N ASP A 35 15.44 0.42 7.22
CA ASP A 35 15.78 1.43 8.24
C ASP A 35 15.85 0.80 9.64
N TYR A 36 15.13 -0.29 9.86
CA TYR A 36 15.12 -1.08 11.08
C TYR A 36 14.83 -2.55 10.77
N ALA A 37 15.34 -3.45 11.61
CA ALA A 37 15.15 -4.88 11.44
C ALA A 37 13.66 -5.24 11.44
N GLY A 38 13.17 -5.83 10.35
CA GLY A 38 11.77 -6.25 10.23
C GLY A 38 10.86 -5.23 9.54
N GLN A 39 11.38 -4.06 9.14
CA GLN A 39 10.59 -3.05 8.42
C GLN A 39 9.83 -3.64 7.24
N ARG A 40 10.45 -4.52 6.45
CA ARG A 40 9.79 -5.16 5.30
C ARG A 40 8.55 -5.96 5.72
N ARG A 41 8.63 -6.70 6.82
CA ARG A 41 7.49 -7.45 7.36
C ARG A 41 6.38 -6.50 7.79
N ASP A 42 6.73 -5.43 8.47
CA ASP A 42 5.76 -4.44 8.93
C ASP A 42 5.07 -3.73 7.76
N LEU A 43 5.80 -3.43 6.68
CA LEU A 43 5.24 -2.90 5.44
C LEU A 43 4.24 -3.88 4.80
N TYR A 44 4.55 -5.19 4.78
CA TYR A 44 3.61 -6.21 4.29
C TYR A 44 2.34 -6.29 5.16
N CYS A 45 2.47 -6.26 6.48
CA CYS A 45 1.30 -6.25 7.38
C CYS A 45 0.40 -5.04 7.11
N GLN A 46 0.99 -3.84 6.98
CA GLN A 46 0.25 -2.63 6.62
C GLN A 46 -0.45 -2.75 5.26
N MET A 47 0.17 -3.40 4.27
CA MET A 47 -0.46 -3.67 2.98
C MET A 47 -1.68 -4.60 3.11
N GLU A 48 -1.62 -5.62 3.96
CA GLU A 48 -2.77 -6.51 4.20
C GLU A 48 -3.93 -5.78 4.89
N GLU A 49 -3.63 -4.88 5.83
CA GLU A 49 -4.63 -4.03 6.46
C GLU A 49 -5.32 -3.08 5.46
N LEU A 50 -4.53 -2.43 4.59
CA LEU A 50 -5.07 -1.57 3.53
C LEU A 50 -5.92 -2.36 2.54
N GLU A 51 -5.49 -3.57 2.15
CA GLU A 51 -6.28 -4.45 1.29
C GLU A 51 -7.60 -4.84 1.95
N SER A 52 -7.58 -5.17 3.24
CA SER A 52 -8.79 -5.49 4.00
C SER A 52 -9.77 -4.32 4.02
N LYS A 53 -9.28 -3.10 4.31
CA LYS A 53 -10.10 -1.87 4.29
C LYS A 53 -10.69 -1.60 2.91
N TYR A 54 -9.88 -1.73 1.86
CA TYR A 54 -10.35 -1.54 0.49
C TYR A 54 -11.46 -2.55 0.14
N ARG A 55 -11.23 -3.84 0.44
CA ARG A 55 -12.22 -4.89 0.20
C ARG A 55 -13.53 -4.67 0.93
N LEU A 56 -13.48 -4.11 2.14
CA LEU A 56 -14.69 -3.78 2.90
C LEU A 56 -15.54 -2.70 2.20
N ILE A 57 -14.92 -1.76 1.48
CA ILE A 57 -15.64 -0.65 0.83
C ILE A 57 -15.99 -0.92 -0.64
N THR A 58 -15.16 -1.66 -1.37
CA THR A 58 -15.35 -1.93 -2.81
C THR A 58 -15.93 -3.32 -3.08
N GLY A 59 -15.78 -4.26 -2.15
CA GLY A 59 -16.04 -5.68 -2.38
C GLY A 59 -14.94 -6.40 -3.18
N GLU A 60 -13.88 -5.70 -3.58
CA GLU A 60 -12.83 -6.20 -4.47
C GLU A 60 -11.47 -6.34 -3.76
N SER A 61 -10.57 -7.16 -4.31
CA SER A 61 -9.20 -7.29 -3.79
C SER A 61 -8.26 -6.43 -4.62
N ILE A 62 -7.51 -5.53 -3.95
CA ILE A 62 -6.44 -4.73 -4.59
C ILE A 62 -5.41 -5.62 -5.30
N LYS A 63 -5.15 -6.83 -4.78
CA LYS A 63 -4.18 -7.78 -5.37
C LYS A 63 -4.62 -8.34 -6.72
N LYS A 64 -5.91 -8.22 -7.08
CA LYS A 64 -6.47 -8.73 -8.34
C LYS A 64 -6.65 -7.65 -9.41
N GLY A 65 -6.40 -6.38 -9.06
CA GLY A 65 -6.37 -5.26 -10.00
C GLY A 65 -5.05 -5.13 -10.74
#